data_AF-A0A419HD42-F1
#
_entry.id   AF-A0A419HD42-F1
#
_cell.length_a   1.000
_cell.length_b   1.000
_cell.length_c   1.000
_cell.angle_alpha   90.00
_cell.angle_beta   90.00
_cell.angle_gamma   90.00
#
_symmetry.space_group_name_H-M   'P 1'
#
loop_
_entity.id
_entity.type
_entity.pdbx_description
1 polymer ?
#
loop_
_entity_poly.entity_id
_entity_poly.type
_entity_poly.pdbx_seq_one_letter_code
_entity_poly.pdbx_strand_id
1 'polypeptide(L)'
;MTAQTTPANVAGKYRLIATVTADFLSELHLLLSTTDDYERDREETRVLMKAGAARMRAFAEQARSLAAKLPRTQESLAQGAIDVPKAKMLINLTKPLLPDLARQVEDRVIPIARELSIWRMRSLGERIVREIDPVGAETRHQRRKRDRSLTIAAKPDGMGELRLYSTLDEVQAAYQRVDRLARDTRPNDDQRTQEQARVDLAVAALTTAGNEINEPIPEPVSTIPGPRRPGSNASTSHDSAGSSAPELESAADGRTPVSSARR
;
A
#
# COMPACT_ATOMS: atom_id res chain seq x y z
N MET A 1 29.66 32.56 -9.46
CA MET A 1 28.79 33.08 -8.37
C MET A 1 27.44 33.43 -8.97
N THR A 2 26.53 32.47 -9.09
CA THR A 2 25.13 32.74 -9.46
C THR A 2 24.39 33.16 -8.20
N ALA A 3 23.87 34.38 -8.20
CA ALA A 3 23.09 34.93 -7.11
C ALA A 3 21.88 34.02 -6.85
N GLN A 4 21.88 33.31 -5.71
CA GLN A 4 20.70 32.60 -5.24
C GLN A 4 19.66 33.67 -4.86
N THR A 5 18.76 33.96 -5.79
CA THR A 5 17.58 34.79 -5.53
C THR A 5 16.70 34.05 -4.53
N THR A 6 16.82 34.40 -3.25
CA THR A 6 15.95 33.88 -2.21
C THR A 6 14.50 34.16 -2.60
N PRO A 7 13.65 33.13 -2.81
CA PRO A 7 12.29 33.34 -3.29
C PRO A 7 11.45 34.08 -2.26
N ALA A 8 10.81 35.18 -2.70
CA ALA A 8 10.04 36.08 -1.85
C ALA A 8 8.69 35.50 -1.39
N ASN A 9 8.15 34.47 -2.06
CA ASN A 9 6.85 33.88 -1.76
C ASN A 9 6.94 32.37 -1.44
N VAL A 10 5.91 31.85 -0.78
CA VAL A 10 5.82 30.45 -0.34
C VAL A 10 5.98 29.49 -1.53
N ALA A 11 5.32 29.77 -2.65
CA ALA A 11 5.41 28.94 -3.86
C ALA A 11 6.85 28.83 -4.40
N GLY A 12 7.60 29.93 -4.42
CA GLY A 12 9.00 29.94 -4.85
C GLY A 12 9.91 29.16 -3.91
N LYS A 13 9.66 29.20 -2.59
CA LYS A 13 10.38 28.37 -1.61
C LYS A 13 10.17 26.88 -1.86
N TYR A 14 8.93 26.46 -2.13
CA TYR A 14 8.64 25.05 -2.46
C TYR A 14 9.29 24.60 -3.77
N ARG A 15 9.31 25.45 -4.80
CA ARG A 15 10.04 25.16 -6.06
C ARG A 15 11.54 25.01 -5.81
N LEU A 16 12.14 25.91 -5.03
CA LEU A 16 13.55 25.81 -4.67
C LEU A 16 13.87 24.50 -3.93
N ILE A 17 13.02 24.09 -2.98
CA ILE A 17 13.17 22.81 -2.29
C ILE A 17 13.11 21.64 -3.27
N ALA A 18 12.17 21.67 -4.23
CA ALA A 18 12.08 20.66 -5.27
C ALA A 18 13.35 20.58 -6.12
N THR A 19 13.82 21.70 -6.67
CA THR A 19 15.06 21.76 -7.47
C THR A 19 16.27 21.25 -6.70
N VAL A 20 16.51 21.78 -5.49
CA VAL A 20 17.65 21.35 -4.64
C VAL A 20 17.56 19.86 -4.29
N THR A 21 16.35 19.34 -4.08
CA THR A 21 16.16 17.90 -3.81
C THR A 21 16.46 17.05 -5.04
N ALA A 22 16.07 17.51 -6.24
CA ALA A 22 16.37 16.80 -7.48
C ALA A 22 17.88 16.73 -7.73
N ASP A 23 18.58 17.86 -7.58
CA ASP A 23 20.02 17.95 -7.76
C ASP A 23 20.75 17.05 -6.75
N PHE A 24 20.37 17.12 -5.47
CA PHE A 24 20.92 16.24 -4.44
C PHE A 24 20.74 14.75 -4.78
N LEU A 25 19.55 14.33 -5.20
CA LEU A 25 19.31 12.92 -5.54
C LEU A 25 20.05 12.49 -6.82
N SER A 26 20.25 13.40 -7.77
CA SER A 26 21.02 13.14 -8.98
C SER A 26 22.52 12.97 -8.68
N GLU A 27 23.11 13.91 -7.95
CA GLU A 27 24.50 13.87 -7.48
C GLU A 27 24.76 12.63 -6.63
N LEU A 28 23.82 12.31 -5.72
CA LEU A 28 23.92 11.11 -4.91
C LEU A 28 23.87 9.82 -5.75
N HIS A 29 23.03 9.77 -6.79
CA HIS A 29 23.01 8.63 -7.70
C HIS A 29 24.36 8.48 -8.39
N LEU A 30 24.90 9.59 -8.93
CA LEU A 30 26.18 9.60 -9.62
C LEU A 30 27.28 9.08 -8.70
N LEU A 31 27.45 9.69 -7.52
CA LEU A 31 28.43 9.30 -6.51
C LEU A 31 28.37 7.80 -6.19
N LEU A 32 27.17 7.28 -5.94
CA LEU A 32 27.00 5.86 -5.59
C LEU A 32 27.13 4.92 -6.79
N SER A 33 26.99 5.41 -8.03
CA SER A 33 27.03 4.59 -9.25
C SER A 33 28.43 4.48 -9.86
N THR A 34 29.32 5.42 -9.55
CA THR A 34 30.66 5.52 -10.15
C THR A 34 31.73 4.68 -9.45
N THR A 35 31.42 4.11 -8.29
CA THR A 35 32.43 3.46 -7.43
C THR A 35 32.27 1.96 -7.41
N ASP A 36 33.40 1.24 -7.42
CA ASP A 36 33.46 -0.22 -7.34
C ASP A 36 32.97 -0.77 -5.98
N ASP A 37 32.93 0.06 -4.94
CA ASP A 37 32.47 -0.28 -3.59
C ASP A 37 31.29 0.59 -3.12
N TYR A 38 30.10 0.29 -3.66
CA TYR A 38 28.84 0.95 -3.34
C TYR A 38 28.53 1.01 -1.83
N GLU A 39 28.89 -0.04 -1.07
CA GLU A 39 28.56 -0.13 0.35
C GLU A 39 29.45 0.80 1.19
N ARG A 40 30.75 0.90 0.85
CA ARG A 40 31.68 1.82 1.49
C ARG A 40 31.26 3.28 1.27
N ASP A 41 31.00 3.67 0.04
CA ASP A 41 30.63 5.04 -0.30
C ASP A 41 29.30 5.45 0.31
N ARG A 42 28.35 4.50 0.40
CA ARG A 42 27.09 4.73 1.11
C ARG A 42 27.33 4.99 2.59
N GLU A 43 28.25 4.26 3.22
CA GLU A 43 28.57 4.43 4.63
C GLU A 43 29.35 5.74 4.89
N GLU A 44 30.31 6.08 4.04
CA GLU A 44 31.03 7.36 4.09
C GLU A 44 30.09 8.55 3.93
N THR A 45 29.22 8.51 2.91
CA THR A 45 28.19 9.54 2.67
C THR A 45 27.27 9.67 3.88
N ARG A 46 26.84 8.54 4.46
CA ARG A 46 26.00 8.53 5.67
C ARG A 46 26.67 9.26 6.84
N VAL A 47 27.95 9.00 7.07
CA VAL A 47 28.75 9.62 8.14
C VAL A 47 28.90 11.12 7.89
N LEU A 48 29.29 11.53 6.68
CA LEU A 48 29.48 12.93 6.32
C LEU A 48 28.18 13.75 6.40
N MET A 49 27.07 13.20 5.91
CA MET A 49 25.75 13.81 6.01
C MET A 49 25.19 13.83 7.44
N LYS A 50 25.83 13.12 8.39
CA LYS A 50 25.30 12.86 9.73
C LYS A 50 23.87 12.31 9.70
N ALA A 51 23.61 11.42 8.75
CA ALA A 51 22.30 10.81 8.54
C ALA A 51 22.23 9.42 9.19
N GLY A 52 21.04 9.03 9.67
CA GLY A 52 20.81 7.64 10.09
C GLY A 52 20.83 6.67 8.90
N ALA A 53 21.26 5.43 9.12
CA ALA A 53 21.39 4.42 8.06
C ALA A 53 20.09 4.19 7.26
N ALA A 54 18.94 4.18 7.95
CA ALA A 54 17.64 4.06 7.29
C ALA A 54 17.33 5.22 6.34
N ARG A 55 17.74 6.45 6.71
CA ARG A 55 17.54 7.65 5.88
C ARG A 55 18.44 7.64 4.65
N MET A 56 19.71 7.24 4.81
CA MET A 56 20.63 7.09 3.69
C MET A 56 20.15 6.05 2.68
N ARG A 57 19.69 4.88 3.16
CA ARG A 57 19.08 3.85 2.30
C ARG A 57 17.87 4.37 1.53
N ALA A 58 17.01 5.15 2.19
CA ALA A 58 15.85 5.75 1.53
C ALA A 58 16.25 6.75 0.42
N PHE A 59 17.27 7.58 0.66
CA PHE A 59 17.78 8.49 -0.36
C PHE A 59 18.44 7.77 -1.53
N ALA A 60 19.28 6.77 -1.27
CA ALA A 60 19.91 5.97 -2.32
C ALA A 60 18.87 5.25 -3.20
N GLU A 61 17.81 4.71 -2.59
CA GLU A 61 16.71 4.07 -3.33
C GLU A 61 15.91 5.08 -4.17
N GLN A 62 15.65 6.28 -3.64
CA GLN A 62 14.98 7.35 -4.37
C GLN A 62 15.81 7.82 -5.56
N ALA A 63 17.10 8.07 -5.33
CA ALA A 63 18.08 8.47 -6.34
C ALA A 63 18.14 7.44 -7.48
N ARG A 64 18.30 6.16 -7.14
CA ARG A 64 18.29 5.06 -8.12
C ARG A 64 16.95 4.94 -8.86
N SER A 65 15.83 5.08 -8.17
CA SER A 65 14.50 4.96 -8.81
C SER A 65 14.23 6.07 -9.81
N LEU A 66 14.59 7.31 -9.45
CA LEU A 66 14.47 8.47 -10.35
C LEU A 66 15.33 8.28 -11.61
N ALA A 67 16.62 7.95 -11.42
CA ALA A 67 17.53 7.78 -12.54
C ALA A 67 17.18 6.58 -13.45
N ALA A 68 16.83 5.43 -12.86
CA ALA A 68 16.66 4.19 -13.62
C ALA A 68 15.23 3.97 -14.16
N LYS A 69 14.20 4.50 -13.49
CA LYS A 69 12.80 4.19 -13.81
C LYS A 69 11.95 5.41 -14.11
N LEU A 70 12.28 6.59 -13.56
CA LEU A 70 11.42 7.76 -13.57
C LEU A 70 12.16 9.06 -14.01
N PRO A 71 12.81 9.08 -15.19
CA PRO A 71 13.57 10.24 -15.65
C PRO A 71 12.70 11.50 -15.82
N ARG A 72 11.46 11.39 -16.31
CA ARG A 72 10.58 12.59 -16.46
C ARG A 72 10.16 13.16 -15.11
N THR A 73 10.01 12.29 -14.12
CA THR A 73 9.76 12.72 -12.74
C THR A 73 10.96 13.48 -12.17
N GLN A 74 12.18 13.01 -12.45
CA GLN A 74 13.41 13.69 -12.05
C GLN A 74 13.51 15.08 -12.68
N GLU A 75 13.31 15.18 -14.00
CA GLU A 75 13.32 16.45 -14.73
C GLU A 75 12.24 17.42 -14.21
N SER A 76 11.02 16.93 -14.00
CA SER A 76 9.92 17.75 -13.48
C SER A 76 10.18 18.26 -12.08
N LEU A 77 10.88 17.48 -11.25
CA LEU A 77 11.30 17.89 -9.91
C LEU A 77 12.42 18.94 -9.99
N ALA A 78 13.40 18.76 -10.87
CA ALA A 78 14.49 19.72 -11.10
C ALA A 78 13.97 21.09 -11.57
N GLN A 79 12.95 21.08 -12.43
CA GLN A 79 12.28 22.29 -12.90
C GLN A 79 11.33 22.93 -11.87
N GLY A 80 11.11 22.30 -10.71
CA GLY A 80 10.13 22.74 -9.72
C GLY A 80 8.68 22.69 -10.22
N ALA A 81 8.40 21.86 -11.24
CA ALA A 81 7.05 21.67 -11.78
C ALA A 81 6.19 20.76 -10.90
N ILE A 82 6.83 19.86 -10.15
CA ILE A 82 6.21 19.01 -9.13
C ILE A 82 6.94 19.17 -7.79
N ASP A 83 6.21 18.97 -6.69
CA ASP A 83 6.76 19.05 -5.34
C ASP A 83 7.37 17.70 -4.90
N VAL A 84 8.29 17.74 -3.94
CA VAL A 84 8.94 16.53 -3.36
C VAL A 84 7.95 15.45 -2.92
N PRO A 85 6.80 15.76 -2.27
CA PRO A 85 5.81 14.74 -1.93
C PRO A 85 5.19 14.03 -3.15
N LYS A 86 4.97 14.75 -4.27
CA LYS A 86 4.43 14.17 -5.52
C LYS A 86 5.44 13.21 -6.14
N ALA A 87 6.72 13.59 -6.19
CA ALA A 87 7.79 12.72 -6.66
C ALA A 87 7.92 11.46 -5.80
N LYS A 88 7.93 11.60 -4.46
CA LYS A 88 7.96 10.46 -3.52
C LYS A 88 6.77 9.53 -3.69
N MET A 89 5.58 10.07 -3.92
CA MET A 89 4.37 9.28 -4.18
C MET A 89 4.56 8.41 -5.43
N LEU A 90 5.06 8.98 -6.52
CA LEU A 90 5.25 8.27 -7.79
C LEU A 90 6.37 7.21 -7.69
N ILE A 91 7.47 7.51 -7.00
CA ILE A 91 8.53 6.53 -6.67
C ILE A 91 7.92 5.34 -5.92
N ASN A 92 7.14 5.59 -4.87
CA ASN A 92 6.55 4.52 -4.06
C ASN A 92 5.52 3.69 -4.84
N LEU A 93 4.71 4.35 -5.67
CA LEU A 93 3.71 3.71 -6.51
C LEU A 93 4.32 2.78 -7.57
N THR A 94 5.44 3.21 -8.17
CA THR A 94 6.11 2.48 -9.26
C THR A 94 7.26 1.59 -8.80
N LYS A 95 7.64 1.64 -7.51
CA LYS A 95 8.63 0.76 -6.91
C LYS A 95 8.50 -0.72 -7.32
N PRO A 96 7.30 -1.33 -7.31
CA PRO A 96 7.15 -2.75 -7.65
C PRO A 96 7.06 -3.03 -9.16
N LEU A 97 7.13 -2.01 -10.02
CA LEU A 97 7.04 -2.16 -11.47
C LEU A 97 8.43 -2.35 -12.09
N LEU A 98 8.44 -3.04 -13.23
CA LEU A 98 9.59 -3.06 -14.13
C LEU A 98 9.83 -1.65 -14.70
N PRO A 99 11.08 -1.29 -15.06
CA PRO A 99 11.41 0.04 -15.56
C PRO A 99 10.52 0.52 -16.71
N ASP A 100 10.19 -0.36 -17.67
CA ASP A 100 9.35 0.01 -18.82
C ASP A 100 7.91 0.34 -18.44
N LEU A 101 7.34 -0.41 -17.49
CA LEU A 101 5.99 -0.14 -16.99
C LEU A 101 5.96 1.12 -16.13
N ALA A 102 7.02 1.36 -15.34
CA ALA A 102 7.17 2.60 -14.57
C ALA A 102 7.24 3.83 -15.48
N ARG A 103 7.97 3.74 -16.60
CA ARG A 103 8.04 4.80 -17.62
C ARG A 103 6.67 5.11 -18.22
N GLN A 104 5.89 4.09 -18.56
CA GLN A 104 4.52 4.31 -19.06
C GLN A 104 3.59 4.98 -18.02
N VAL A 105 3.81 4.72 -16.72
CA VAL A 105 3.05 5.39 -15.65
C VAL A 105 3.43 6.87 -15.59
N GLU A 106 4.72 7.22 -15.57
CA GLU A 106 5.10 8.64 -15.49
C GLU A 106 4.70 9.44 -16.74
N ASP A 107 4.75 8.82 -17.93
CA ASP A 107 4.34 9.44 -19.19
C ASP A 107 2.88 9.91 -19.17
N ARG A 108 2.02 9.18 -18.45
CA ARG A 108 0.59 9.51 -18.33
C ARG A 108 0.30 10.44 -17.15
N VAL A 109 1.11 10.40 -16.10
CA VAL A 109 0.87 11.17 -14.86
C VAL A 109 1.52 12.55 -14.90
N ILE A 110 2.77 12.65 -15.34
CA ILE A 110 3.58 13.88 -15.30
C ILE A 110 2.95 15.07 -16.05
N PRO A 111 2.38 14.90 -17.27
CA PRO A 111 1.82 16.03 -18.03
C PRO A 111 0.76 16.84 -17.28
N ILE A 112 0.00 16.20 -16.39
CA ILE A 112 -1.07 16.82 -15.59
C ILE A 112 -0.73 16.89 -14.09
N ALA A 113 0.44 16.41 -13.67
CA ALA A 113 0.82 16.31 -12.27
C ALA A 113 0.87 17.66 -11.55
N ARG A 114 1.18 18.74 -12.26
CA ARG A 114 1.26 20.10 -11.71
C ARG A 114 -0.09 20.57 -11.16
N GLU A 115 -1.17 20.29 -11.88
CA GLU A 115 -2.52 20.77 -11.58
C GLU A 115 -3.25 19.88 -10.57
N LEU A 116 -2.82 18.62 -10.42
CA LEU A 116 -3.44 17.68 -9.50
C LEU A 116 -2.95 17.87 -8.06
N SER A 117 -3.86 17.66 -7.11
CA SER A 117 -3.46 17.40 -5.72
C SER A 117 -2.77 16.03 -5.62
N ILE A 118 -1.94 15.84 -4.58
CA ILE A 118 -1.23 14.56 -4.36
C ILE A 118 -2.21 13.38 -4.31
N TRP A 119 -3.38 13.55 -3.68
CA TRP A 119 -4.41 12.51 -3.60
C TRP A 119 -4.98 12.15 -4.97
N ARG A 120 -5.34 13.15 -5.80
CA ARG A 120 -5.85 12.89 -7.15
C ARG A 120 -4.79 12.26 -8.04
N MET A 121 -3.54 12.71 -7.92
CA MET A 121 -2.41 12.13 -8.63
C MET A 121 -2.18 10.66 -8.23
N ARG A 122 -2.32 10.32 -6.94
CA ARG A 122 -2.25 8.94 -6.44
C ARG A 122 -3.36 8.07 -7.04
N SER A 123 -4.61 8.50 -6.95
CA SER A 123 -5.75 7.73 -7.49
C SER A 123 -5.62 7.53 -9.00
N LEU A 124 -5.17 8.56 -9.72
CA LEU A 124 -4.87 8.46 -11.15
C LEU A 124 -3.76 7.45 -11.43
N GLY A 125 -2.65 7.54 -10.71
CA GLY A 125 -1.51 6.62 -10.85
C GLY A 125 -1.90 5.17 -10.55
N GLU A 126 -2.64 4.91 -9.46
CA GLU A 126 -3.13 3.58 -9.12
C GLU A 126 -4.03 2.99 -10.21
N ARG A 127 -4.89 3.83 -10.83
CA ARG A 127 -5.71 3.43 -11.98
C ARG A 127 -4.83 3.07 -13.18
N ILE A 128 -3.86 3.91 -13.52
CA ILE A 128 -2.94 3.69 -14.65
C ILE A 128 -2.12 2.41 -14.45
N VAL A 129 -1.61 2.18 -13.24
CA VAL A 129 -0.88 0.95 -12.89
C VAL A 129 -1.75 -0.29 -13.09
N ARG A 130 -3.03 -0.22 -12.69
CA ARG A 130 -3.97 -1.34 -12.87
C ARG A 130 -4.28 -1.63 -14.34
N GLU A 131 -4.33 -0.61 -15.18
CA GLU A 131 -4.53 -0.75 -16.62
C GLU A 131 -3.31 -1.35 -17.33
N ILE A 132 -2.11 -0.91 -16.96
CA ILE A 132 -0.84 -1.29 -17.62
C ILE A 132 -0.31 -2.64 -17.11
N ASP A 133 -0.57 -2.97 -15.84
CA ASP A 133 -0.07 -4.19 -15.20
C ASP A 133 -1.20 -4.98 -14.50
N PRO A 134 -2.17 -5.51 -15.27
CA PRO A 134 -3.30 -6.26 -14.71
C PRO A 134 -2.86 -7.58 -14.06
N VAL A 135 -1.84 -8.24 -14.62
CA VAL A 135 -1.34 -9.53 -14.13
C VAL A 135 -0.36 -9.37 -12.96
N GLY A 136 0.46 -8.32 -12.95
CA GLY A 136 1.37 -8.02 -11.85
C GLY A 136 0.65 -7.49 -10.61
N ALA A 137 -0.55 -6.90 -10.72
CA ALA A 137 -1.39 -6.59 -9.56
C ALA A 137 -1.79 -7.88 -8.81
N GLU A 138 -2.27 -8.90 -9.53
CA GLU A 138 -2.63 -10.20 -8.96
C GLU A 138 -1.40 -10.99 -8.49
N THR A 139 -0.36 -11.07 -9.33
CA THR A 139 0.88 -11.77 -8.99
C THR A 139 1.59 -11.14 -7.79
N ARG A 140 1.53 -9.82 -7.59
CA ARG A 140 2.06 -9.15 -6.38
C ARG A 140 1.15 -9.27 -5.17
N HIS A 141 -0.17 -9.36 -5.33
CA HIS A 141 -1.05 -9.76 -4.24
C HIS A 141 -0.67 -11.17 -3.74
N GLN A 142 -0.37 -12.10 -4.65
CA GLN A 142 0.11 -13.44 -4.32
C GLN A 142 1.58 -13.45 -3.80
N ARG A 143 2.47 -12.58 -4.32
CA ARG A 143 3.86 -12.46 -3.83
C ARG A 143 3.91 -11.83 -2.44
N ARG A 144 3.01 -10.90 -2.12
CA ARG A 144 2.84 -10.35 -0.77
C ARG A 144 2.22 -11.34 0.22
N LYS A 145 1.48 -12.36 -0.26
CA LYS A 145 1.15 -13.55 0.56
C LYS A 145 2.37 -14.45 0.84
N ARG A 146 3.44 -14.38 0.04
CA ARG A 146 4.74 -15.02 0.31
C ARG A 146 5.66 -14.17 1.20
N ASP A 147 5.40 -12.88 1.35
CA ASP A 147 6.17 -11.96 2.22
C ASP A 147 5.73 -12.00 3.69
N ARG A 148 4.94 -13.01 4.11
CA ARG A 148 4.59 -13.18 5.53
C ARG A 148 5.88 -13.31 6.34
N SER A 149 6.06 -12.41 7.30
CA SER A 149 7.30 -12.35 8.07
C SER A 149 7.01 -12.07 9.53
N LEU A 150 7.76 -12.71 10.41
CA LEU A 150 7.82 -12.40 11.83
C LEU A 150 9.24 -11.94 12.13
N THR A 151 9.41 -10.65 12.47
CA THR A 151 10.73 -10.05 12.70
C THR A 151 10.84 -9.47 14.10
N ILE A 152 12.03 -9.53 14.69
CA ILE A 152 12.36 -8.90 15.97
C ILE A 152 13.38 -7.77 15.75
N ALA A 153 13.20 -6.64 16.44
CA ALA A 153 14.14 -5.53 16.43
C ALA A 153 14.37 -5.00 17.85
N ALA A 154 15.63 -4.89 18.27
CA ALA A 154 16.00 -4.24 19.52
C ALA A 154 15.67 -2.73 19.48
N LYS A 155 15.22 -2.20 20.60
CA LYS A 155 14.93 -0.78 20.85
C LYS A 155 15.76 -0.28 22.02
N PRO A 156 15.86 1.06 22.21
CA PRO A 156 16.46 1.63 23.41
C PRO A 156 15.83 1.10 24.70
N ASP A 157 16.52 1.29 25.82
CA ASP A 157 16.05 0.93 27.17
C ASP A 157 15.81 -0.57 27.40
N GLY A 158 16.49 -1.43 26.64
CA GLY A 158 16.37 -2.89 26.77
C GLY A 158 15.06 -3.46 26.20
N MET A 159 14.30 -2.65 25.48
CA MET A 159 13.01 -3.05 24.91
C MET A 159 13.19 -3.73 23.55
N GLY A 160 12.22 -4.56 23.16
CA GLY A 160 12.18 -5.24 21.86
C GLY A 160 10.84 -5.01 21.16
N GLU A 161 10.87 -4.97 19.83
CA GLU A 161 9.67 -4.89 19.00
C GLU A 161 9.54 -6.19 18.18
N LEU A 162 8.40 -6.88 18.33
CA LEU A 162 8.01 -8.01 17.50
C LEU A 162 7.02 -7.52 16.43
N ARG A 163 7.32 -7.74 15.16
CA ARG A 163 6.46 -7.36 14.03
C ARG A 163 5.96 -8.58 13.30
N LEU A 164 4.65 -8.81 13.36
CA LEU A 164 3.93 -9.75 12.52
C LEU A 164 3.45 -9.02 11.26
N TYR A 165 3.96 -9.44 10.11
CA TYR A 165 3.51 -8.95 8.82
C TYR A 165 2.81 -10.09 8.07
N SER A 166 1.52 -9.92 7.81
CA SER A 166 0.72 -10.87 7.03
C SER A 166 -0.39 -10.14 6.25
N THR A 167 -1.36 -10.89 5.72
CA THR A 167 -2.59 -10.30 5.15
C THR A 167 -3.32 -9.47 6.22
N LEU A 168 -3.99 -8.40 5.80
CA LEU A 168 -4.72 -7.53 6.73
C LEU A 168 -5.78 -8.31 7.53
N ASP A 169 -6.48 -9.22 6.86
CA ASP A 169 -7.52 -10.05 7.48
C ASP A 169 -6.94 -10.92 8.61
N GLU A 170 -5.78 -11.55 8.39
CA GLU A 170 -5.10 -12.37 9.40
C GLU A 170 -4.56 -11.53 10.56
N VAL A 171 -3.94 -10.37 10.26
CA VAL A 171 -3.42 -9.47 11.30
C VAL A 171 -4.55 -8.91 12.16
N GLN A 172 -5.67 -8.54 11.53
CA GLN A 172 -6.85 -8.05 12.23
C GLN A 172 -7.50 -9.14 13.07
N ALA A 173 -7.62 -10.36 12.54
CA ALA A 173 -8.14 -11.50 13.30
C ALA A 173 -7.26 -11.83 14.53
N ALA A 174 -5.93 -11.83 14.36
CA ALA A 174 -4.98 -12.04 15.45
C ALA A 174 -5.12 -10.95 16.53
N TYR A 175 -5.16 -9.68 16.12
CA TYR A 175 -5.36 -8.56 17.04
C TYR A 175 -6.68 -8.67 17.80
N GLN A 176 -7.79 -8.90 17.10
CA GLN A 176 -9.13 -9.03 17.71
C GLN A 176 -9.20 -10.20 18.68
N ARG A 177 -8.51 -11.31 18.40
CA ARG A 177 -8.45 -12.46 19.31
C ARG A 177 -7.73 -12.11 20.61
N VAL A 178 -6.55 -11.50 20.52
CA VAL A 178 -5.79 -11.04 21.70
C VAL A 178 -6.61 -10.02 22.48
N ASP A 179 -7.19 -9.04 21.80
CA ASP A 179 -7.98 -7.97 22.39
C ASP A 179 -9.25 -8.48 23.10
N ARG A 180 -9.93 -9.49 22.55
CA ARG A 180 -11.06 -10.16 23.21
C ARG A 180 -10.62 -10.92 24.45
N LEU A 181 -9.64 -11.82 24.30
CA LEU A 181 -9.14 -12.61 25.42
C LEU A 181 -8.60 -11.73 26.55
N ALA A 182 -7.91 -10.63 26.23
CA ALA A 182 -7.39 -9.69 27.21
C ALA A 182 -8.48 -8.95 27.98
N ARG A 183 -9.69 -8.82 27.43
CA ARG A 183 -10.85 -8.31 28.17
C ARG A 183 -11.46 -9.42 29.04
N ASP A 184 -11.60 -10.62 28.49
CA ASP A 184 -12.31 -11.72 29.14
C ASP A 184 -11.53 -12.31 30.33
N THR A 185 -10.19 -12.33 30.25
CA THR A 185 -9.32 -12.87 31.31
C THR A 185 -8.82 -11.81 32.28
N ARG A 186 -9.34 -10.58 32.19
CA ARG A 186 -8.88 -9.46 33.02
C ARG A 186 -9.48 -9.53 34.43
N PRO A 187 -8.65 -9.55 35.49
CA PRO A 187 -9.15 -9.42 36.86
C PRO A 187 -9.81 -8.05 37.08
N ASN A 188 -10.85 -8.01 37.93
CA ASN A 188 -11.57 -6.77 38.25
C ASN A 188 -10.70 -5.72 38.95
N ASP A 189 -9.60 -6.12 39.59
CA ASP A 189 -8.65 -5.24 40.30
C ASP A 189 -7.33 -5.02 39.52
N ASP A 190 -7.38 -5.22 38.19
CA ASP A 190 -6.20 -5.05 37.35
C ASP A 190 -5.91 -3.57 37.04
N GLN A 191 -4.85 -3.03 37.64
CA GLN A 191 -4.38 -1.64 37.47
C GLN A 191 -3.66 -1.37 36.15
N ARG A 192 -3.36 -2.39 35.32
CA ARG A 192 -2.69 -2.20 34.03
C ARG A 192 -3.59 -1.48 33.04
N THR A 193 -3.01 -0.74 32.10
CA THR A 193 -3.77 -0.23 30.95
C THR A 193 -4.24 -1.39 30.06
N GLN A 194 -5.29 -1.16 29.27
CA GLN A 194 -5.78 -2.17 28.32
C GLN A 194 -4.72 -2.56 27.28
N GLU A 195 -3.80 -1.65 26.91
CA GLU A 195 -2.68 -1.98 26.02
C GLU A 195 -1.67 -2.88 26.71
N GLN A 196 -1.28 -2.59 27.97
CA GLN A 196 -0.38 -3.44 28.74
C GLN A 196 -0.93 -4.85 28.93
N ALA A 197 -2.21 -4.99 29.30
CA ALA A 197 -2.86 -6.29 29.44
C ALA A 197 -2.88 -7.09 28.12
N ARG A 198 -3.07 -6.41 26.98
CA ARG A 198 -3.01 -7.03 25.65
C ARG A 198 -1.61 -7.52 25.30
N VAL A 199 -0.60 -6.71 25.56
CA VAL A 199 0.81 -7.08 25.32
C VAL A 199 1.20 -8.27 26.20
N ASP A 200 0.87 -8.23 27.49
CA ASP A 200 1.16 -9.32 28.42
C ASP A 200 0.50 -10.63 27.99
N LEU A 201 -0.77 -10.57 27.58
CA LEU A 201 -1.47 -11.74 27.07
C LEU A 201 -0.88 -12.24 25.75
N ALA A 202 -0.53 -11.34 24.82
CA ALA A 202 0.10 -11.72 23.57
C ALA A 202 1.44 -12.42 23.81
N VAL A 203 2.26 -11.90 24.73
CA VAL A 203 3.53 -12.52 25.12
C VAL A 203 3.27 -13.89 25.75
N ALA A 204 2.36 -14.00 26.70
CA ALA A 204 2.00 -15.28 27.31
C ALA A 204 1.52 -16.29 26.26
N ALA A 205 0.65 -15.90 25.34
CA ALA A 205 0.15 -16.77 24.28
C ALA A 205 1.24 -17.23 23.30
N LEU A 206 2.25 -16.39 23.04
CA LEU A 206 3.36 -16.70 22.13
C LEU A 206 4.51 -17.47 22.80
N THR A 207 4.61 -17.44 24.13
CA THR A 207 5.70 -18.06 24.89
C THR A 207 5.30 -19.29 25.69
N THR A 208 4.00 -19.46 25.97
CA THR A 208 3.50 -20.65 26.67
C THR A 208 3.47 -21.81 25.69
N ALA A 209 4.55 -22.58 25.67
CA ALA A 209 4.64 -23.87 24.98
C ALA A 209 3.67 -24.86 25.64
N GLY A 210 2.44 -24.92 25.12
CA GLY A 210 1.35 -25.76 25.60
C GLY A 210 0.70 -26.58 24.49
N ASN A 211 1.50 -27.09 23.56
CA ASN A 211 1.35 -28.39 22.90
C ASN A 211 2.49 -28.50 21.89
N GLU A 212 3.09 -29.67 21.83
CA GLU A 212 3.98 -30.06 20.74
C GLU A 212 3.29 -29.74 19.41
N ILE A 213 3.78 -28.73 18.68
CA ILE A 213 3.51 -28.59 17.24
C ILE A 213 4.31 -29.69 16.53
N ASN A 214 3.90 -30.93 16.75
CA ASN A 214 4.28 -32.10 15.96
C ASN A 214 3.26 -32.39 14.85
N GLU A 215 2.21 -31.59 14.72
CA GLU A 215 1.32 -31.62 13.57
C GLU A 215 1.86 -30.72 12.44
N PRO A 216 1.83 -31.19 11.17
CA PRO A 216 2.18 -30.35 10.04
C PRO A 216 1.27 -29.12 10.01
N ILE A 217 1.90 -27.95 9.91
CA ILE A 217 1.23 -26.65 9.78
C ILE A 217 0.16 -26.78 8.66
N PRO A 218 -1.12 -26.46 8.92
CA PRO A 218 -2.15 -26.59 7.90
C PRO A 218 -1.77 -25.74 6.68
N GLU A 219 -1.74 -26.38 5.51
CA GLU A 219 -1.53 -25.66 4.26
C GLU A 219 -2.60 -24.57 4.12
N PRO A 220 -2.24 -23.38 3.60
CA PRO A 220 -3.21 -22.32 3.42
C PRO A 220 -4.34 -22.83 2.54
N VAL A 221 -5.56 -22.84 3.08
CA VAL A 221 -6.78 -23.19 2.34
C VAL A 221 -6.94 -22.17 1.22
N SER A 222 -6.45 -22.53 0.03
CA SER A 222 -6.66 -21.79 -1.20
C SER A 222 -8.06 -22.13 -1.71
N THR A 223 -9.10 -21.66 -1.03
CA THR A 223 -10.44 -21.67 -1.60
C THR A 223 -10.47 -20.59 -2.67
N ILE A 224 -10.08 -20.95 -3.89
CA ILE A 224 -10.42 -20.20 -5.09
C ILE A 224 -11.89 -20.55 -5.38
N PRO A 225 -12.86 -19.64 -5.22
CA PRO A 225 -14.18 -19.87 -5.77
C PRO A 225 -14.04 -19.90 -7.28
N GLY A 226 -14.23 -21.07 -7.89
CA GLY A 226 -14.18 -21.22 -9.34
C GLY A 226 -15.17 -20.24 -10.01
N PRO A 227 -14.84 -19.68 -11.19
CA PRO A 227 -15.72 -18.74 -11.86
C PRO A 227 -17.05 -19.44 -12.19
N ARG A 228 -18.16 -18.92 -11.66
CA ARG A 228 -19.50 -19.28 -12.13
C ARG A 228 -19.57 -18.89 -13.61
N ARG A 229 -19.62 -19.90 -14.49
CA ARG A 229 -19.92 -19.72 -15.91
C ARG A 229 -21.35 -19.21 -16.07
N PRO A 230 -21.60 -18.15 -16.85
CA PRO A 230 -22.94 -17.78 -17.26
C PRO A 230 -23.37 -18.62 -18.47
N GLY A 231 -24.50 -19.32 -18.33
CA GLY A 231 -25.42 -19.71 -19.40
C GLY A 231 -25.00 -20.82 -20.37
N SER A 232 -25.70 -21.95 -20.34
CA SER A 232 -26.07 -22.67 -21.56
C SER A 232 -27.49 -23.21 -21.43
N ASN A 233 -28.44 -22.49 -22.03
CA ASN A 233 -29.74 -23.05 -22.37
C ASN A 233 -29.53 -24.00 -23.54
N ALA A 234 -29.90 -25.27 -23.36
CA ALA A 234 -30.23 -26.17 -24.45
C ALA A 234 -31.42 -27.01 -24.01
N SER A 235 -32.50 -26.84 -24.78
CA SER A 235 -33.84 -27.37 -24.59
C SER A 235 -33.94 -28.86 -24.95
N THR A 236 -35.15 -29.39 -24.71
CA THR A 236 -35.76 -30.68 -25.12
C THR A 236 -35.61 -31.82 -24.09
N SER A 237 -36.65 -32.54 -23.68
CA SER A 237 -38.10 -32.49 -23.97
C SER A 237 -38.81 -33.50 -23.06
N HIS A 238 -40.08 -33.21 -22.73
CA HIS A 238 -41.16 -34.14 -22.34
C HIS A 238 -40.90 -35.16 -21.22
N ASP A 239 -41.59 -34.98 -20.09
CA ASP A 239 -42.71 -35.88 -19.83
C ASP A 239 -43.79 -35.26 -18.93
N SER A 240 -44.97 -35.84 -19.05
CA SER A 240 -46.28 -35.24 -18.83
C SER A 240 -46.88 -35.65 -17.48
N ALA A 241 -47.78 -34.81 -16.94
CA ALA A 241 -49.04 -35.13 -16.24
C ALA A 241 -49.28 -34.41 -14.90
N GLY A 242 -50.52 -33.96 -14.72
CA GLY A 242 -51.15 -33.64 -13.42
C GLY A 242 -51.27 -32.14 -13.14
N SER A 243 -52.23 -31.45 -13.76
CA SER A 243 -53.58 -31.22 -13.22
C SER A 243 -53.61 -30.33 -11.98
N SER A 244 -54.09 -29.10 -12.18
CA SER A 244 -55.24 -28.48 -11.49
C SER A 244 -55.06 -26.96 -11.33
N ALA A 245 -55.77 -26.21 -12.18
CA ALA A 245 -56.32 -24.87 -11.88
C ALA A 245 -57.72 -25.07 -11.25
N PRO A 246 -58.45 -24.07 -10.71
CA PRO A 246 -58.43 -22.61 -10.98
C PRO A 246 -58.30 -21.79 -9.65
N GLU A 247 -58.38 -20.46 -9.50
CA GLU A 247 -59.33 -19.51 -10.07
C GLU A 247 -59.00 -18.05 -9.58
N LEU A 248 -59.07 -17.08 -10.51
CA LEU A 248 -59.55 -15.68 -10.47
C LEU A 248 -59.28 -14.70 -9.29
N GLU A 249 -58.67 -13.55 -9.61
CA GLU A 249 -59.15 -12.14 -9.45
C GLU A 249 -57.98 -11.19 -9.85
N SER A 250 -57.97 -10.35 -10.89
CA SER A 250 -58.87 -9.30 -11.41
C SER A 250 -58.87 -7.98 -10.61
N ALA A 251 -58.00 -7.02 -10.97
CA ALA A 251 -58.24 -5.56 -11.13
C ALA A 251 -56.89 -4.84 -11.28
N ALA A 252 -56.52 -4.27 -12.45
CA ALA A 252 -56.89 -2.94 -12.96
C ALA A 252 -56.50 -1.81 -11.98
N ASP A 253 -55.40 -1.08 -12.21
CA ASP A 253 -55.26 0.12 -13.06
C ASP A 253 -55.35 1.41 -12.24
N GLY A 254 -54.56 2.43 -12.60
CA GLY A 254 -54.85 3.82 -12.23
C GLY A 254 -53.82 4.61 -11.41
N ARG A 255 -52.87 5.22 -12.11
CA ARG A 255 -52.51 6.66 -12.04
C ARG A 255 -52.03 7.31 -10.72
N THR A 256 -50.78 7.75 -10.76
CA THR A 256 -50.20 8.98 -10.17
C THR A 256 -50.97 10.28 -10.50
N PRO A 257 -50.57 11.50 -10.08
CA PRO A 257 -49.82 12.00 -8.89
C PRO A 257 -50.59 13.18 -8.21
N VAL A 258 -49.97 13.94 -7.28
CA VAL A 258 -49.95 15.44 -7.20
C VAL A 258 -49.56 15.97 -5.80
N SER A 259 -48.41 16.68 -5.78
CA SER A 259 -48.21 18.06 -5.28
C SER A 259 -48.07 18.41 -3.79
N SER A 260 -46.99 19.17 -3.55
CA SER A 260 -46.88 20.41 -2.73
C SER A 260 -46.96 20.28 -1.20
N ALA A 261 -46.30 21.09 -0.37
CA ALA A 261 -45.56 22.34 -0.55
C ALA A 261 -44.83 22.68 0.76
N ARG A 262 -43.80 23.54 0.64
CA ARG A 262 -43.31 24.56 1.63
C ARG A 262 -42.75 23.98 2.95
N ARG A 263 -41.56 24.37 3.39
CA ARG A 263 -41.12 25.74 3.68
C ARG A 263 -39.60 25.80 3.77
#